data_AF-A0A2A4CG68-F1
#
_entry.id   AF-A0A2A4CG68-F1
#
_cell.length_a   1.000
_cell.length_b   1.000
_cell.length_c   1.000
_cell.angle_alpha   90.00
_cell.angle_beta   90.00
_cell.angle_gamma   90.00
#
_symmetry.space_group_name_H-M   'P 1'
#
loop_
_entity.id
_entity.type
_entity.pdbx_description
1 polymer ?
#
loop_
_entity_poly.entity_id
_entity_poly.type
_entity_poly.pdbx_seq_one_letter_code
_entity_poly.pdbx_strand_id
1 'polypeptide(L)'
;MKQTILRALLVMLLTGSAAAAHADPGADGLALAQRKNCLACHAIGKPLMGPSFRDIAGRYAARANAADYLAQSIVNGSVGVWSNVPMPANTQLTSAEAHTLAQWVLSLH
;
A
#
# COMPACT_ATOMS: atom_id res chain seq x y z
N MET A 1 -19.89 -44.97 -49.95
CA MET A 1 -19.66 -43.56 -50.31
C MET A 1 -20.64 -42.71 -49.53
N LYS A 2 -20.15 -41.77 -48.69
CA LYS A 2 -20.83 -40.56 -48.16
C LYS A 2 -22.18 -40.83 -47.46
N GLN A 3 -22.33 -40.82 -46.13
CA GLN A 3 -21.96 -39.76 -45.18
C GLN A 3 -21.84 -40.39 -43.77
N THR A 4 -20.68 -40.58 -43.16
CA THR A 4 -19.91 -39.60 -42.37
C THR A 4 -20.70 -38.57 -41.56
N ILE A 5 -20.68 -38.80 -40.25
CA ILE A 5 -20.43 -37.81 -39.17
C ILE A 5 -21.62 -37.01 -38.65
N LEU A 6 -22.07 -37.35 -37.43
CA LEU A 6 -22.23 -36.39 -36.32
C LEU A 6 -22.41 -37.20 -35.00
N ARG A 7 -21.34 -37.78 -34.42
CA ARG A 7 -20.60 -37.20 -33.27
C ARG A 7 -21.55 -36.57 -32.24
N ALA A 8 -22.00 -37.32 -31.23
CA ALA A 8 -21.27 -37.56 -29.99
C ALA A 8 -20.60 -36.29 -29.43
N LEU A 9 -21.11 -35.85 -28.28
CA LEU A 9 -20.40 -35.15 -27.19
C LEU A 9 -19.56 -33.93 -27.61
N LEU A 10 -20.04 -32.72 -27.29
CA LEU A 10 -19.12 -31.65 -26.86
C LEU A 10 -19.81 -30.60 -25.99
N VAL A 11 -19.60 -30.77 -24.68
CA VAL A 11 -19.24 -29.75 -23.68
C VAL A 11 -19.83 -28.35 -23.87
N MET A 12 -20.80 -28.04 -23.01
CA MET A 12 -21.25 -26.69 -22.69
C MET A 12 -20.06 -25.90 -22.11
N LEU A 13 -19.42 -25.05 -22.92
CA LEU A 13 -18.41 -24.09 -22.43
C LEU A 13 -19.11 -23.02 -21.59
N LEU A 14 -19.08 -23.20 -20.27
CA LEU A 14 -19.23 -22.12 -19.31
C LEU A 14 -17.95 -21.27 -19.35
N THR A 15 -17.92 -20.26 -20.23
CA THR A 15 -16.92 -19.19 -20.17
C THR A 15 -17.21 -18.34 -18.93
N GLY A 16 -16.74 -18.80 -17.77
CA GLY A 16 -16.66 -17.98 -16.57
C GLY A 16 -15.60 -16.91 -16.78
N SER A 17 -16.03 -15.68 -17.04
CA SER A 17 -15.16 -14.51 -16.95
C SER A 17 -14.69 -14.39 -15.50
N ALA A 18 -13.45 -14.77 -15.22
CA ALA A 18 -12.79 -14.43 -13.97
C ALA A 18 -12.66 -12.90 -13.93
N ALA A 19 -13.55 -12.25 -13.19
CA ALA A 19 -13.38 -10.87 -12.80
C ALA A 19 -12.10 -10.80 -11.96
N ALA A 20 -11.01 -10.31 -12.55
CA ALA A 20 -9.82 -9.95 -11.80
C ALA A 20 -10.25 -8.90 -10.78
N ALA A 21 -10.36 -9.31 -9.52
CA ALA A 21 -10.53 -8.40 -8.40
C ALA A 21 -9.33 -7.45 -8.45
N HIS A 22 -9.57 -6.21 -8.85
CA HIS A 22 -8.57 -5.17 -8.79
C HIS A 22 -8.35 -4.90 -7.30
N ALA A 23 -7.28 -5.46 -6.74
CA ALA A 23 -6.86 -5.12 -5.39
C ALA A 23 -6.64 -3.60 -5.37
N ASP A 24 -7.45 -2.89 -4.58
CA ASP A 24 -7.23 -1.48 -4.32
C ASP A 24 -5.90 -1.35 -3.57
N PRO A 25 -4.84 -0.77 -4.18
CA PRO A 25 -3.57 -0.59 -3.49
C PRO A 25 -3.72 0.21 -2.18
N GLY A 26 -4.79 1.00 -2.06
CA GLY A 26 -5.14 1.75 -0.85
C GLY A 26 -5.63 0.89 0.31
N ALA A 27 -6.33 -0.22 0.03
CA ALA A 27 -6.87 -1.11 1.06
C ALA A 27 -5.74 -1.88 1.77
N ASP A 28 -4.68 -2.26 1.04
CA ASP A 28 -3.54 -2.98 1.59
C ASP A 28 -2.68 -2.10 2.50
N GLY A 29 -2.49 -0.82 2.12
CA GLY A 29 -1.67 0.12 2.87
C GLY A 29 -2.27 0.52 4.22
N LEU A 30 -3.57 0.86 4.26
CA LEU A 30 -4.24 1.20 5.52
C LEU A 30 -4.29 -0.01 6.47
N ALA A 31 -4.61 -1.20 5.95
CA ALA A 31 -4.65 -2.41 6.75
C ALA A 31 -3.26 -2.76 7.30
N LEU A 32 -2.20 -2.58 6.51
CA LEU A 32 -0.82 -2.76 6.99
C LEU A 32 -0.46 -1.72 8.06
N ALA A 33 -0.82 -0.45 7.88
CA ALA A 33 -0.57 0.61 8.85
C ALA A 33 -1.27 0.36 10.19
N GLN A 34 -2.48 -0.21 10.16
CA GLN A 34 -3.19 -0.68 11.35
C GLN A 34 -2.45 -1.84 12.02
N ARG A 35 -2.13 -2.91 11.27
CA ARG A 35 -1.43 -4.09 11.81
C ARG A 35 -0.06 -3.76 12.41
N LYS A 36 0.63 -2.75 11.86
CA LYS A 36 1.95 -2.31 12.30
C LYS A 36 1.90 -1.13 13.28
N ASN A 37 0.70 -0.81 13.78
CA ASN A 37 0.45 0.17 14.82
C ASN A 37 0.86 1.61 14.47
N CYS A 38 0.92 1.96 13.18
CA CYS A 38 1.26 3.32 12.74
C CYS A 38 0.20 4.35 13.20
N LEU A 39 -1.05 3.90 13.35
CA LEU A 39 -2.18 4.74 13.77
C LEU A 39 -2.16 5.15 15.25
N ALA A 40 -1.24 4.61 16.05
CA ALA A 40 -1.05 5.06 17.43
C ALA A 40 -0.45 6.48 17.51
N CYS A 41 0.30 6.89 16.48
CA CYS A 41 1.00 8.17 16.44
C CYS A 41 0.62 9.04 15.24
N HIS A 42 0.14 8.44 14.16
CA HIS A 42 -0.26 9.13 12.94
C HIS A 42 -1.74 8.96 12.67
N ALA A 43 -2.33 9.91 11.96
CA ALA A 43 -3.67 9.76 11.40
C ALA A 43 -3.69 10.24 9.95
N ILE A 44 -4.72 9.87 9.20
CA ILE A 44 -4.82 10.23 7.79
C ILE A 44 -4.84 11.74 7.61
N GLY A 45 -5.75 12.45 8.28
CA GLY A 45 -6.04 13.86 7.96
C GLY A 45 -5.55 14.93 8.93
N LYS A 46 -5.46 14.64 10.23
CA LYS A 46 -5.00 15.61 11.24
C LYS A 46 -3.81 15.05 12.00
N PRO A 47 -2.80 15.87 12.33
CA PRO A 47 -1.66 15.41 13.12
C PRO A 47 -2.11 14.95 14.51
N LEU A 48 -1.37 14.01 15.10
CA LEU A 48 -1.56 13.51 16.46
C LEU A 48 -0.27 13.71 17.24
N MET A 49 0.57 12.67 17.35
CA MET A 49 1.93 12.79 17.88
C MET A 49 2.92 13.03 16.74
N GLY A 50 2.71 12.34 15.62
CA GLY A 50 3.36 12.60 14.34
C GLY A 50 2.50 13.45 13.40
N PRO A 51 3.07 13.88 12.25
CA PRO A 51 2.34 14.54 11.18
C PRO A 51 1.20 13.65 10.65
N SER A 52 0.18 14.25 10.05
CA SER A 52 -0.82 13.45 9.34
C SER A 52 -0.20 12.80 8.10
N PHE A 53 -0.73 11.67 7.65
CA PHE A 53 -0.24 11.05 6.43
C PHE A 53 -0.44 11.95 5.21
N ARG A 54 -1.50 12.77 5.18
CA ARG A 54 -1.72 13.77 4.14
C ARG A 54 -0.67 14.88 4.15
N ASP A 55 -0.22 15.32 5.33
CA ASP A 55 0.88 16.29 5.42
C ASP A 55 2.18 15.69 4.86
N ILE A 56 2.46 14.42 5.17
CA ILE A 56 3.61 13.70 4.62
C ILE A 56 3.49 13.61 3.09
N ALA A 57 2.34 13.19 2.57
CA ALA A 57 2.07 13.10 1.14
C ALA A 57 2.33 14.44 0.44
N GLY A 58 1.74 15.52 0.95
CA GLY A 58 1.89 16.87 0.41
C GLY A 58 3.33 17.37 0.44
N ARG A 59 4.07 17.16 1.54
CA ARG A 59 5.47 17.60 1.68
C ARG A 59 6.41 16.91 0.69
N TYR A 60 6.17 15.63 0.40
CA TYR A 60 7.08 14.83 -0.43
C TYR A 60 6.58 14.59 -1.86
N ALA A 61 5.45 15.16 -2.27
CA ALA A 61 4.85 14.96 -3.60
C ALA A 61 5.81 15.25 -4.79
N ALA A 62 6.68 16.25 -4.66
CA ALA A 62 7.62 16.65 -5.72
C ALA A 62 8.99 15.95 -5.64
N ARG A 63 9.19 15.03 -4.68
CA ARG A 63 10.48 14.38 -4.47
C ARG A 63 10.57 13.10 -5.31
N ALA A 64 11.54 13.04 -6.22
CA ALA A 64 11.71 11.91 -7.14
C ALA A 64 11.91 10.54 -6.44
N ASN A 65 12.54 10.52 -5.27
CA ASN A 65 12.77 9.30 -4.47
C ASN A 65 11.97 9.29 -3.16
N ALA A 66 10.75 9.84 -3.16
CA ALA A 66 9.93 9.97 -1.96
C ALA A 66 9.66 8.62 -1.28
N ALA A 67 9.31 7.59 -2.05
CA ALA A 67 8.96 6.27 -1.50
C ALA A 67 10.15 5.66 -0.74
N ASP A 68 11.33 5.60 -1.37
CA ASP A 68 12.55 5.04 -0.76
C ASP A 68 12.97 5.84 0.48
N TYR A 69 12.93 7.17 0.39
CA TYR A 69 13.28 8.06 1.51
C TYR A 69 12.36 7.84 2.71
N LEU A 70 11.05 7.78 2.47
CA LEU A 70 10.06 7.54 3.52
C LEU A 70 10.17 6.12 4.08
N ALA A 71 10.39 5.10 3.24
CA ALA A 71 10.59 3.73 3.69
C ALA A 71 11.79 3.63 4.63
N GLN A 72 12.91 4.30 4.30
CA GLN A 72 14.08 4.35 5.18
C GLN A 72 13.79 5.06 6.50
N SER A 73 13.04 6.17 6.44
CA SER A 73 12.61 6.89 7.64
C SER A 73 11.66 6.06 8.50
N ILE A 74 10.77 5.27 7.90
CA ILE A 74 9.84 4.38 8.60
C ILE A 74 10.63 3.30 9.35
N VAL A 75 11.60 2.65 8.71
CA VAL A 75 12.39 1.59 9.35
C VAL A 75 13.31 2.16 10.44
N ASN A 76 14.03 3.24 10.15
CA ASN A 76 15.07 3.77 11.06
C ASN A 76 14.53 4.73 12.12
N GLY A 77 13.27 5.16 12.01
CA GLY A 77 12.75 6.26 12.78
C GLY A 77 13.21 7.62 12.22
N SER A 78 12.76 8.70 12.87
CA SER A 78 13.13 10.07 12.48
C SER A 78 13.00 11.05 13.63
N VAL A 79 13.76 12.15 13.58
CA VAL A 79 13.65 13.27 14.52
C VAL A 79 14.05 14.56 13.81
N GLY A 80 13.47 15.70 14.19
CA GLY A 80 13.84 17.03 13.71
C GLY A 80 13.23 17.44 12.36
N VAL A 81 12.65 16.51 11.58
CA VAL A 81 12.03 16.84 10.29
C VAL A 81 10.65 17.51 10.46
N TRP A 82 9.89 17.05 11.45
CA TRP A 82 8.52 17.50 11.73
C TRP A 82 8.41 18.16 13.10
N SER A 83 9.10 17.61 14.09
CA SER A 83 9.19 18.14 15.44
C SER A 83 10.43 17.57 16.14
N ASN A 84 10.64 17.99 17.39
CA ASN A 84 11.66 17.41 18.27
C ASN A 84 11.21 16.09 18.93
N VAL A 85 9.98 15.63 18.68
CA VAL A 85 9.50 14.33 19.15
C VAL A 85 10.01 13.25 18.19
N PRO A 86 10.82 12.28 18.66
CA PRO A 86 11.34 11.23 17.79
C PRO A 86 10.25 10.22 17.43
N MET A 87 10.18 9.85 16.15
CA MET A 87 9.55 8.62 15.71
C MET A 87 10.54 7.47 15.94
N PRO A 88 10.22 6.47 16.80
CA PRO A 88 11.11 5.33 17.03
C PRO A 88 11.34 4.50 15.76
N ALA A 89 12.45 3.76 15.72
CA ALA A 89 12.70 2.76 14.69
C ALA A 89 11.63 1.66 14.74
N ASN A 90 11.08 1.29 13.59
CA ASN A 90 10.06 0.24 13.47
C ASN A 90 10.73 -1.08 13.07
N THR A 91 11.48 -1.68 13.99
CA THR A 91 12.31 -2.88 13.76
C THR A 91 11.52 -4.14 13.38
N GLN A 92 10.20 -4.12 13.57
CA GLN A 92 9.25 -5.17 13.18
C GLN A 92 8.77 -5.08 11.72
N LEU A 93 9.18 -4.05 10.97
CA LEU A 93 8.87 -3.90 9.55
C LEU A 93 9.98 -4.50 8.70
N THR A 94 9.58 -5.27 7.69
CA THR A 94 10.47 -5.59 6.57
C THR A 94 10.63 -4.38 5.65
N SER A 95 11.70 -4.35 4.86
CA SER A 95 11.91 -3.29 3.85
C SER A 95 10.76 -3.23 2.84
N ALA A 96 10.18 -4.37 2.47
CA ALA A 96 9.04 -4.43 1.55
C ALA A 96 7.79 -3.78 2.16
N GLU A 97 7.44 -4.12 3.41
CA GLU A 97 6.31 -3.51 4.11
C GLU A 97 6.48 -2.01 4.29
N ALA A 98 7.70 -1.54 4.62
CA ALA A 98 7.99 -0.12 4.74
C ALA A 98 7.80 0.62 3.40
N HIS A 99 8.16 -0.02 2.29
CA HIS A 99 7.92 0.50 0.95
C HIS A 99 6.44 0.58 0.60
N THR A 100 5.67 -0.48 0.90
CA THR A 100 4.21 -0.48 0.73
C THR A 100 3.57 0.65 1.52
N LEU A 101 3.97 0.84 2.79
CA LEU A 101 3.49 1.95 3.62
C LEU A 101 3.85 3.31 3.04
N ALA A 102 5.09 3.50 2.58
CA ALA A 102 5.54 4.75 1.98
C ALA A 102 4.75 5.11 0.72
N GLN A 103 4.54 4.14 -0.18
CA GLN A 103 3.75 4.32 -1.40
C GLN A 103 2.30 4.64 -1.07
N TRP A 104 1.71 3.94 -0.10
CA TRP A 104 0.37 4.23 0.37
C TRP A 104 0.24 5.63 0.97
N VAL A 105 1.18 6.05 1.83
CA VAL A 105 1.18 7.40 2.39
C VAL A 105 1.23 8.44 1.28
N LEU A 106 2.11 8.23 0.28
CA LEU A 106 2.22 9.14 -0.84
C LEU A 106 0.96 9.21 -1.69
N SER A 107 0.13 8.17 -1.77
CA SER A 107 -1.12 8.22 -2.53
C SER A 107 -2.26 8.99 -1.86
N LEU A 108 -2.08 9.47 -0.62
CA LEU A 108 -3.11 10.18 0.15
C LEU A 108 -3.18 11.69 -0.14
N HIS A 109 -2.50 12.19 -1.18
CA HIS A 109 -2.56 13.59 -1.59
C HIS A 109 -3.92 13.98 -2.20
#